data_AF-A0AAE0XIP4-F1
#
_entry.id   AF-A0AAE0XIP4-F1
#
_cell.length_a   1.000
_cell.length_b   1.000
_cell.length_c   1.000
_cell.angle_alpha   90.00
_cell.angle_beta   90.00
_cell.angle_gamma   90.00
#
_symmetry.space_group_name_H-M   'P 1'
#
loop_
_entity.id
_entity.type
_entity.pdbx_description
1 polymer ?
#
loop_
_entity_poly.entity_id
_entity_poly.type
_entity_poly.pdbx_seq_one_letter_code
_entity_poly.pdbx_strand_id
1 'polypeptide(L)'
;MRRSILSSSERAAAGLCAACRKEAIGQPRAFATAAAAAGASTAIVNSTRRTTASPDPPINNSTTTTTTAAPRRWLSHSVPRARTTSPAESKPSPASTPAQPPPTPPYYALFPETFPSGAPPTGPFHVDVRALRREFLRLQAASHPDFHHHAAASEQPSETQTAVRRRAEQTSALINAAYKTLCSPLLRAQYLLRERHGVDLEGDEAGAHTAADPAVLMTVLEARERVEDAQAEADLESLRRENEERIAAAEEALTVAFRDGDVQRAKEEAVRLRYWVNIRESVDNWERGKGVVLNH
;
A
#
# COMPACT_ATOMS: atom_id res chain seq x y z
N MET A 1 46.39 14.94 1.10
CA MET A 1 45.01 15.48 1.19
C MET A 1 44.04 14.35 0.89
N ARG A 2 43.29 13.82 1.87
CA ARG A 2 42.23 12.82 1.63
C ARG A 2 40.92 13.58 1.34
N ARG A 3 40.44 13.56 0.10
CA ARG A 3 39.08 14.04 -0.23
C ARG A 3 38.08 12.95 0.17
N SER A 4 37.29 13.20 1.23
CA SER A 4 36.22 12.29 1.63
C SER A 4 35.13 12.26 0.55
N ILE A 5 34.95 11.12 -0.11
CA ILE A 5 33.89 10.89 -1.08
C ILE A 5 32.61 10.55 -0.31
N LEU A 6 31.98 11.58 0.25
CA LEU A 6 30.65 11.44 0.88
C LEU A 6 29.60 11.16 -0.19
N SER A 7 28.73 10.20 0.10
CA SER A 7 27.57 9.85 -0.72
C SER A 7 26.71 11.08 -1.01
N SER A 8 26.04 11.10 -2.15
CA SER A 8 25.10 12.19 -2.48
C SER A 8 23.98 12.32 -1.44
N SER A 9 23.64 11.22 -0.76
CA SER A 9 22.65 11.22 0.33
C SER A 9 23.20 11.85 1.62
N GLU A 10 24.50 11.68 1.90
CA GLU A 10 25.13 12.24 3.12
C GLU A 10 25.36 13.74 2.98
N ARG A 11 25.70 14.21 1.77
CA ARG A 11 25.79 15.64 1.46
C ARG A 11 24.42 16.34 1.57
N ALA A 12 23.34 15.69 1.13
CA ALA A 12 21.98 16.23 1.29
C ALA A 12 21.53 16.27 2.78
N ALA A 13 21.96 15.30 3.59
CA ALA A 13 21.64 15.26 5.02
C ALA A 13 22.50 16.20 5.90
N ALA A 14 23.49 16.90 5.33
CA ALA A 14 24.45 17.70 6.08
C ALA A 14 23.81 18.86 6.87
N GLY A 15 22.72 19.43 6.36
CA GLY A 15 21.95 20.52 6.99
C GLY A 15 20.84 20.07 7.95
N LEU A 16 20.68 18.77 8.21
CA LEU A 16 19.62 18.25 9.10
C LEU A 16 20.12 18.10 10.55
N CYS A 17 19.27 18.46 11.51
CA CYS A 17 19.50 18.20 12.94
C CYS A 17 19.56 16.69 13.24
N ALA A 18 20.09 16.30 14.40
CA ALA A 18 20.36 14.89 14.71
C ALA A 18 19.11 13.98 14.69
N ALA A 19 17.91 14.50 15.01
CA ALA A 19 16.66 13.74 14.93
C ALA A 19 16.19 13.55 13.49
N CYS A 20 16.07 14.63 12.72
CA CYS A 20 15.72 14.57 11.29
C CYS A 20 16.72 13.73 10.49
N ARG A 21 18.02 13.83 10.80
CA ARG A 21 19.08 13.00 10.21
C ARG A 21 18.93 11.52 10.54
N LYS A 22 18.47 11.17 11.74
CA LYS A 22 18.16 9.78 12.12
C LYS A 22 16.93 9.24 11.38
N GLU A 23 15.90 10.04 11.12
CA GLU A 23 14.75 9.59 10.30
C GLU A 23 15.09 9.55 8.79
N ALA A 24 15.89 10.49 8.31
CA ALA A 24 16.37 10.54 6.93
C ALA A 24 17.31 9.39 6.53
N ILE A 25 17.96 8.75 7.52
CA ILE A 25 18.93 7.65 7.34
C ILE A 25 18.37 6.33 7.90
N GLY A 26 17.50 6.40 8.91
CA GLY A 26 16.87 5.27 9.59
C GLY A 26 15.66 4.73 8.86
N GLN A 27 15.96 3.87 7.87
CA GLN A 27 15.04 3.00 7.14
C GLN A 27 14.06 3.67 6.14
N PRO A 28 13.64 2.95 5.07
CA PRO A 28 13.93 1.54 4.74
C PRO A 28 15.40 1.27 4.38
N ARG A 29 15.84 0.02 4.59
CA ARG A 29 17.00 -0.52 3.86
C ARG A 29 16.73 -0.30 2.37
N ALA A 30 17.72 0.20 1.63
CA ALA A 30 17.47 0.70 0.28
C ALA A 30 17.08 -0.45 -0.67
N PHE A 31 15.84 -0.39 -1.14
CA PHE A 31 15.32 -1.09 -2.31
C PHE A 31 16.36 -1.18 -3.42
N ALA A 32 16.78 -2.41 -3.74
CA ALA A 32 17.64 -2.72 -4.86
C ALA A 32 16.82 -3.52 -5.88
N THR A 33 16.13 -2.81 -6.78
CA THR A 33 15.52 -3.45 -7.94
C THR A 33 16.64 -4.01 -8.83
N ALA A 34 16.73 -5.33 -8.88
CA ALA A 34 17.65 -6.04 -9.77
C ALA A 34 17.12 -5.96 -11.22
N ALA A 35 17.46 -4.86 -11.91
CA ALA A 35 17.18 -4.73 -13.34
C ALA A 35 18.02 -5.75 -14.13
N ALA A 36 17.39 -6.85 -14.55
CA ALA A 36 18.06 -7.93 -15.27
C ALA A 36 18.41 -7.53 -16.72
N ALA A 37 19.64 -7.84 -17.14
CA ALA A 37 20.02 -7.82 -18.54
C ALA A 37 19.69 -9.18 -19.18
N ALA A 38 18.75 -9.21 -20.13
CA ALA A 38 18.39 -10.42 -20.84
C ALA A 38 19.44 -10.79 -21.90
N GLY A 39 19.97 -12.02 -21.84
CA GLY A 39 20.83 -12.62 -22.86
C GLY A 39 20.28 -13.98 -23.24
N ALA A 40 19.78 -14.12 -24.47
CA ALA A 40 19.11 -15.33 -24.93
C ALA A 40 20.08 -16.50 -25.18
N SER A 41 19.62 -17.73 -24.96
CA SER A 41 20.11 -18.91 -25.68
C SER A 41 19.05 -20.00 -25.76
N THR A 42 18.76 -20.40 -26.99
CA THR A 42 17.85 -21.49 -27.36
C THR A 42 18.47 -22.86 -27.10
N ALA A 43 17.69 -23.80 -26.58
CA ALA A 43 17.96 -25.23 -26.74
C ALA A 43 16.65 -26.00 -26.98
N ILE A 44 16.57 -26.65 -28.14
CA ILE A 44 15.46 -27.53 -28.55
C ILE A 44 15.81 -28.96 -28.15
N VAL A 45 14.88 -29.70 -27.54
CA VAL A 45 14.76 -31.16 -27.75
C VAL A 45 13.30 -31.62 -27.58
N ASN A 46 12.85 -32.43 -28.55
CA ASN A 46 11.56 -33.13 -28.52
C ASN A 46 11.56 -34.28 -27.50
N SER A 47 10.38 -34.68 -26.99
CA SER A 47 10.00 -36.10 -27.09
C SER A 47 8.50 -36.41 -26.96
N THR A 48 7.95 -36.96 -28.05
CA THR A 48 6.85 -37.95 -28.18
C THR A 48 5.71 -38.08 -27.15
N ARG A 49 4.50 -37.76 -27.66
CA ARG A 49 3.19 -38.44 -27.50
C ARG A 49 3.11 -39.73 -26.65
N ARG A 50 2.00 -39.84 -25.90
CA ARG A 50 1.06 -40.99 -26.03
C ARG A 50 -0.40 -40.58 -25.76
N THR A 51 -1.33 -41.30 -26.40
CA THR A 51 -2.78 -41.07 -26.52
C THR A 51 -3.64 -41.93 -25.58
N THR A 52 -4.97 -41.76 -25.65
CA THR A 52 -6.09 -42.59 -25.10
C THR A 52 -6.45 -42.34 -23.63
N ALA A 53 -7.71 -42.44 -23.16
CA ALA A 53 -9.05 -42.38 -23.77
C ALA A 53 -10.12 -42.26 -22.65
N SER A 54 -11.33 -41.77 -22.94
CA SER A 54 -12.52 -41.86 -22.04
C SER A 54 -13.12 -43.29 -22.11
N PRO A 55 -13.92 -43.77 -21.12
CA PRO A 55 -15.31 -43.29 -20.89
C PRO A 55 -15.84 -43.29 -19.43
N ASP A 56 -17.02 -42.67 -19.23
CA ASP A 56 -17.91 -42.78 -18.05
C ASP A 56 -18.81 -44.05 -18.11
N PRO A 57 -19.78 -44.25 -17.19
CA PRO A 57 -19.75 -44.39 -15.72
C PRO A 57 -20.27 -45.82 -15.31
N PRO A 58 -20.65 -46.10 -14.03
CA PRO A 58 -22.08 -46.02 -13.67
C PRO A 58 -22.44 -45.76 -12.18
N ILE A 59 -23.76 -45.73 -11.94
CA ILE A 59 -24.52 -45.44 -10.71
C ILE A 59 -24.54 -46.61 -9.69
N ASN A 60 -24.53 -46.33 -8.37
CA ASN A 60 -25.51 -46.94 -7.43
C ASN A 60 -25.72 -46.12 -6.13
N ASN A 61 -26.88 -46.34 -5.51
CA ASN A 61 -27.48 -45.59 -4.41
C ASN A 61 -27.21 -46.22 -3.04
N SER A 62 -27.52 -45.51 -1.94
CA SER A 62 -28.69 -45.82 -1.07
C SER A 62 -28.74 -45.02 0.24
N THR A 63 -29.95 -44.56 0.61
CA THR A 63 -30.42 -44.23 1.99
C THR A 63 -29.67 -43.15 2.80
N THR A 64 -30.33 -42.21 3.45
CA THR A 64 -31.44 -42.43 4.41
C THR A 64 -32.62 -41.45 4.31
N THR A 65 -33.79 -41.95 4.72
CA THR A 65 -35.05 -41.22 4.93
C THR A 65 -35.13 -40.59 6.32
N THR A 66 -35.90 -39.51 6.48
CA THR A 66 -37.01 -39.30 7.47
C THR A 66 -37.41 -37.81 7.47
N THR A 67 -38.46 -37.39 6.75
CA THR A 67 -39.86 -37.21 7.22
C THR A 67 -40.06 -36.12 8.29
N THR A 68 -40.80 -35.03 7.98
CA THR A 68 -42.14 -34.71 8.57
C THR A 68 -42.55 -33.22 8.42
N ALA A 69 -43.74 -33.01 7.83
CA ALA A 69 -44.70 -31.90 7.99
C ALA A 69 -44.31 -30.41 7.88
N ALA A 70 -44.83 -29.79 6.82
CA ALA A 70 -45.48 -28.46 6.89
C ALA A 70 -46.99 -28.66 7.27
N PRO A 71 -47.89 -27.65 7.27
CA PRO A 71 -47.73 -26.21 7.09
C PRO A 71 -48.48 -25.36 8.14
N ARG A 72 -48.42 -24.01 8.03
CA ARG A 72 -49.66 -23.17 8.04
C ARG A 72 -49.43 -21.75 7.53
N ARG A 73 -50.54 -21.15 7.10
CA ARG A 73 -50.69 -19.91 6.34
C ARG A 73 -51.70 -19.02 7.07
N TRP A 74 -51.43 -17.73 7.20
CA TRP A 74 -52.44 -16.73 7.60
C TRP A 74 -52.36 -15.51 6.69
N LEU A 75 -53.51 -14.84 6.50
CA LEU A 75 -53.73 -13.80 5.50
C LEU A 75 -54.04 -12.44 6.17
N SER A 76 -53.59 -11.38 5.50
CA SER A 76 -54.29 -10.10 5.24
C SER A 76 -55.06 -9.37 6.35
N HIS A 77 -54.80 -8.05 6.50
CA HIS A 77 -55.83 -7.02 6.73
C HIS A 77 -55.40 -5.61 6.27
N SER A 78 -56.37 -4.70 6.08
CA SER A 78 -56.25 -3.32 5.54
C SER A 78 -57.55 -2.52 5.86
N VAL A 79 -57.72 -1.20 5.62
CA VAL A 79 -56.96 -0.29 4.73
C VAL A 79 -56.61 1.12 5.28
N PRO A 80 -57.53 2.11 5.47
CA PRO A 80 -57.27 3.37 4.74
C PRO A 80 -57.22 4.72 5.51
N ARG A 81 -56.31 5.59 5.04
CA ARG A 81 -56.53 6.98 4.52
C ARG A 81 -57.07 8.14 5.39
N ALA A 82 -56.24 9.18 5.55
CA ALA A 82 -56.48 10.62 5.24
C ALA A 82 -55.09 11.31 5.22
N ARG A 83 -54.63 12.20 4.30
CA ARG A 83 -55.15 13.23 3.38
C ARG A 83 -55.38 14.63 3.98
N THR A 84 -54.33 15.45 3.92
CA THR A 84 -54.32 16.94 3.95
C THR A 84 -53.10 17.41 3.13
N THR A 85 -53.31 17.91 1.91
CA THR A 85 -53.21 19.35 1.51
C THR A 85 -51.79 19.94 1.50
N SER A 86 -51.28 20.21 0.29
CA SER A 86 -50.08 21.00 -0.02
C SER A 86 -50.28 22.50 0.30
N PRO A 87 -49.21 23.33 0.22
CA PRO A 87 -48.84 23.88 -1.10
C PRO A 87 -47.33 23.79 -1.43
N ALA A 88 -47.02 24.22 -2.65
CA ALA A 88 -45.72 24.11 -3.32
C ALA A 88 -44.57 24.87 -2.64
N GLU A 89 -43.39 24.25 -2.63
CA GLU A 89 -42.09 24.93 -2.59
C GLU A 89 -41.32 24.50 -3.86
N SER A 90 -40.69 25.46 -4.53
CA SER A 90 -40.13 25.28 -5.88
C SER A 90 -38.85 24.45 -5.93
N LYS A 91 -38.76 23.51 -6.89
CA LYS A 91 -37.48 22.95 -7.35
C LYS A 91 -36.62 24.04 -8.01
N PRO A 92 -35.36 24.21 -7.63
CA PRO A 92 -34.30 24.53 -8.57
C PRO A 92 -33.73 23.23 -9.17
N SER A 93 -33.54 23.19 -10.48
CA SER A 93 -32.76 22.15 -11.15
C SER A 93 -31.32 22.12 -10.61
N PRO A 94 -30.63 20.97 -10.59
CA PRO A 94 -29.22 20.95 -10.23
C PRO A 94 -28.44 21.73 -11.29
N ALA A 95 -27.88 22.87 -10.90
CA ALA A 95 -26.85 23.53 -11.69
C ALA A 95 -25.70 22.53 -11.84
N SER A 96 -25.30 22.25 -13.07
CA SER A 96 -24.15 21.41 -13.37
C SER A 96 -22.87 22.12 -12.93
N THR A 97 -22.50 21.95 -11.67
CA THR A 97 -21.15 22.24 -11.17
C THR A 97 -20.17 21.50 -12.09
N PRO A 98 -19.25 22.20 -12.79
CA PRO A 98 -18.22 21.50 -13.55
C PRO A 98 -17.44 20.65 -12.56
N ALA A 99 -17.35 19.35 -12.83
CA ALA A 99 -16.75 18.39 -11.92
C ALA A 99 -15.34 18.87 -11.54
N GLN A 100 -15.17 19.30 -10.29
CA GLN A 100 -13.85 19.61 -9.78
C GLN A 100 -13.00 18.34 -9.89
N PRO A 101 -11.76 18.42 -10.38
CA PRO A 101 -10.88 17.25 -10.35
C PRO A 101 -10.82 16.74 -8.91
N PRO A 102 -10.90 15.42 -8.67
CA PRO A 102 -11.02 14.88 -7.33
C PRO A 102 -9.84 15.37 -6.49
N PRO A 103 -10.08 15.89 -5.27
CA PRO A 103 -9.06 16.57 -4.48
C PRO A 103 -7.79 15.73 -4.44
N THR A 104 -6.65 16.36 -4.73
CA THR A 104 -5.35 15.69 -4.64
C THR A 104 -5.15 15.27 -3.19
N PRO A 105 -4.93 13.97 -2.91
CA PRO A 105 -4.64 13.51 -1.55
C PRO A 105 -3.48 14.33 -0.97
N PRO A 106 -3.61 14.89 0.25
CA PRO A 106 -2.75 15.97 0.75
C PRO A 106 -1.25 15.68 0.69
N TYR A 107 -0.83 14.41 0.71
CA TYR A 107 0.58 14.02 0.66
C TYR A 107 1.24 14.24 -0.70
N TYR A 108 0.54 14.05 -1.82
CA TYR A 108 1.13 14.26 -3.15
C TYR A 108 1.39 15.74 -3.42
N ALA A 109 0.53 16.63 -2.90
CA ALA A 109 0.68 18.08 -3.05
C ALA A 109 1.92 18.65 -2.31
N LEU A 110 2.51 17.90 -1.37
CA LEU A 110 3.72 18.29 -0.65
C LEU A 110 5.01 18.07 -1.46
N PHE A 111 4.98 17.23 -2.50
CA PHE A 111 6.15 16.84 -3.30
C PHE A 111 5.96 17.18 -4.80
N PRO A 112 5.81 18.47 -5.16
CA PRO A 112 5.52 18.90 -6.53
C PRO A 112 6.64 18.60 -7.54
N GLU A 113 7.91 18.46 -7.13
CA GLU A 113 8.99 18.07 -8.04
C GLU A 113 8.96 16.57 -8.36
N THR A 114 8.53 15.75 -7.38
CA THR A 114 8.34 14.31 -7.56
C THR A 114 7.03 13.99 -8.28
N PHE A 115 5.98 14.77 -8.05
CA PHE A 115 4.62 14.56 -8.60
C PHE A 115 4.08 15.79 -9.34
N PRO A 116 4.67 16.21 -10.47
CA PRO A 116 4.17 17.35 -11.25
C PRO A 116 2.73 17.14 -11.76
N SER A 117 2.33 15.88 -12.00
CA SER A 117 0.96 15.49 -12.40
C SER A 117 0.06 15.13 -11.21
N GLY A 118 0.54 15.23 -9.97
CA GLY A 118 -0.16 14.82 -8.77
C GLY A 118 -0.32 13.29 -8.62
N ALA A 119 -1.38 12.88 -7.94
CA ALA A 119 -1.70 11.48 -7.66
C ALA A 119 -2.44 10.77 -8.83
N PRO A 120 -2.46 9.43 -8.88
CA PRO A 120 -3.35 8.67 -9.78
C PRO A 120 -4.81 9.13 -9.67
N PRO A 121 -5.63 9.06 -10.75
CA PRO A 121 -5.30 8.54 -12.09
C PRO A 121 -4.44 9.49 -12.96
N THR A 122 -4.30 10.76 -12.58
CA THR A 122 -3.60 11.78 -13.39
C THR A 122 -2.07 11.60 -13.37
N GLY A 123 -1.52 11.19 -12.23
CA GLY A 123 -0.11 10.80 -12.08
C GLY A 123 0.09 9.27 -12.00
N PRO A 124 1.34 8.79 -12.11
CA PRO A 124 1.66 7.37 -11.96
C PRO A 124 1.48 6.90 -10.50
N PHE A 125 1.18 5.62 -10.30
CA PHE A 125 1.19 4.98 -8.98
C PHE A 125 2.63 4.60 -8.55
N HIS A 126 3.47 4.18 -9.50
CA HIS A 126 4.89 3.95 -9.28
C HIS A 126 5.62 5.28 -9.01
N VAL A 127 6.57 5.27 -8.07
CA VAL A 127 7.26 6.47 -7.56
C VAL A 127 8.78 6.26 -7.57
N ASP A 128 9.54 7.21 -8.13
CA ASP A 128 10.99 7.25 -7.90
C ASP A 128 11.28 7.65 -6.45
N VAL A 129 11.48 6.64 -5.59
CA VAL A 129 11.86 6.79 -4.19
C VAL A 129 13.14 7.63 -4.02
N ARG A 130 14.04 7.64 -5.01
CA ARG A 130 15.25 8.48 -4.97
C ARG A 130 14.93 9.94 -5.23
N ALA A 131 13.96 10.26 -6.11
CA ALA A 131 13.46 11.63 -6.28
C ALA A 131 12.71 12.10 -5.05
N LEU A 132 11.76 11.30 -4.57
CA LEU A 132 10.99 11.56 -3.36
C LEU A 132 11.91 11.86 -2.17
N ARG A 133 12.96 11.07 -1.97
CA ARG A 133 13.95 11.30 -0.90
C ARG A 133 14.75 12.59 -1.08
N ARG A 134 15.13 12.98 -2.31
CA ARG A 134 15.83 14.27 -2.54
C ARG A 134 14.94 15.45 -2.15
N GLU A 135 13.68 15.43 -2.58
CA GLU A 135 12.73 16.49 -2.28
C GLU A 135 12.37 16.54 -0.78
N PHE A 136 12.15 15.38 -0.16
CA PHE A 136 11.97 15.24 1.29
C PHE A 136 13.07 15.92 2.11
N LEU A 137 14.35 15.62 1.83
CA LEU A 137 15.48 16.21 2.56
C LEU A 137 15.52 17.74 2.40
N ARG A 138 15.15 18.25 1.23
CA ARG A 138 15.07 19.70 0.96
C ARG A 138 13.93 20.35 1.74
N LEU A 139 12.75 19.75 1.74
CA LEU A 139 11.58 20.25 2.46
C LEU A 139 11.82 20.25 3.99
N GLN A 140 12.41 19.17 4.50
CA GLN A 140 12.75 19.02 5.92
C GLN A 140 13.84 19.99 6.38
N ALA A 141 14.79 20.35 5.50
CA ALA A 141 15.76 21.41 5.78
C ALA A 141 15.10 22.80 5.79
N ALA A 142 14.12 23.05 4.91
CA ALA A 142 13.39 24.32 4.86
C ALA A 142 12.37 24.51 6.00
N SER A 143 11.87 23.43 6.61
CA SER A 143 10.92 23.48 7.72
C SER A 143 11.56 23.59 9.12
N HIS A 144 12.89 23.70 9.22
CA HIS A 144 13.60 23.63 10.50
C HIS A 144 13.58 24.97 11.27
N PRO A 145 13.31 24.98 12.60
CA PRO A 145 13.26 26.20 13.40
C PRO A 145 14.60 26.94 13.58
N ASP A 146 15.75 26.36 13.19
CA ASP A 146 17.05 27.07 13.23
C ASP A 146 17.07 28.36 12.40
N PHE A 147 16.34 28.42 11.28
CA PHE A 147 16.19 29.67 10.53
C PHE A 147 15.48 30.78 11.33
N HIS A 148 14.86 30.44 12.46
CA HIS A 148 14.23 31.36 13.40
C HIS A 148 15.00 31.46 14.75
N HIS A 149 16.13 30.77 14.92
CA HIS A 149 16.86 30.70 16.19
C HIS A 149 17.85 31.83 16.47
N HIS A 150 17.95 32.86 15.61
CA HIS A 150 18.64 34.12 15.95
C HIS A 150 18.03 34.87 17.16
N ALA A 151 16.89 34.42 17.69
CA ALA A 151 16.26 34.94 18.90
C ALA A 151 16.14 33.88 20.04
N ALA A 152 16.91 32.79 20.01
CA ALA A 152 16.80 31.69 20.98
C ALA A 152 17.64 31.86 22.27
N ALA A 153 18.30 33.00 22.46
CA ALA A 153 19.18 33.28 23.61
C ALA A 153 18.46 33.87 24.83
N SER A 154 17.12 33.93 24.83
CA SER A 154 16.31 34.42 25.95
C SER A 154 15.69 33.25 26.73
N GLU A 155 15.87 33.26 28.06
CA GLU A 155 15.39 32.20 28.98
C GLU A 155 13.87 32.01 28.98
N GLN A 156 13.10 32.93 28.41
CA GLN A 156 11.68 32.78 28.12
C GLN A 156 11.40 33.02 26.63
N PRO A 157 11.00 31.97 25.88
CA PRO A 157 10.47 32.11 24.53
C PRO A 157 9.19 32.95 24.53
N SER A 158 9.06 33.89 23.60
CA SER A 158 7.77 34.60 23.43
C SER A 158 6.68 33.64 22.93
N GLU A 159 5.42 33.98 23.19
CA GLU A 159 4.27 33.21 22.68
C GLU A 159 4.34 33.06 21.15
N THR A 160 4.75 34.12 20.45
CA THR A 160 5.02 34.14 19.00
C THR A 160 6.10 33.14 18.60
N GLN A 161 7.24 33.11 19.30
CA GLN A 161 8.33 32.15 19.02
C GLN A 161 7.86 30.70 19.25
N THR A 162 7.07 30.48 20.30
CA THR A 162 6.44 29.19 20.60
C THR A 162 5.42 28.76 19.55
N ALA A 163 4.65 29.71 18.98
CA ALA A 163 3.72 29.45 17.88
C ALA A 163 4.45 29.10 16.57
N VAL A 164 5.51 29.84 16.22
CA VAL A 164 6.36 29.55 15.04
C VAL A 164 6.99 28.16 15.17
N ARG A 165 7.56 27.83 16.33
CA ARG A 165 8.13 26.50 16.61
C ARG A 165 7.10 25.38 16.44
N ARG A 166 5.91 25.50 17.06
CA ARG A 166 4.84 24.52 16.91
C ARG A 166 4.42 24.32 15.45
N ARG A 167 4.35 25.39 14.66
CA ARG A 167 4.02 25.31 13.22
C ARG A 167 5.12 24.60 12.42
N ALA A 168 6.39 24.85 12.72
CA ALA A 168 7.54 24.17 12.11
C ALA A 168 7.55 22.66 12.45
N GLU A 169 7.28 22.31 13.70
CA GLU A 169 7.15 20.92 14.18
C GLU A 169 5.98 20.20 13.49
N GLN A 170 4.79 20.81 13.42
CA GLN A 170 3.62 20.28 12.69
C GLN A 170 3.91 20.06 11.20
N THR A 171 4.56 21.03 10.55
CA THR A 171 4.90 20.94 9.11
C THR A 171 5.89 19.80 8.86
N SER A 172 6.90 19.66 9.73
CA SER A 172 7.91 18.60 9.63
C SER A 172 7.29 17.21 9.88
N ALA A 173 6.37 17.08 10.84
CA ALA A 173 5.63 15.86 11.09
C ALA A 173 4.76 15.44 9.90
N LEU A 174 4.10 16.40 9.24
CA LEU A 174 3.31 16.15 8.04
C LEU A 174 4.18 15.69 6.85
N ILE A 175 5.33 16.34 6.62
CA ILE A 175 6.31 15.94 5.58
C ILE A 175 6.83 14.53 5.85
N ASN A 176 7.15 14.19 7.11
CA ASN A 176 7.57 12.85 7.52
C ASN A 176 6.49 11.79 7.26
N ALA A 177 5.24 12.05 7.63
CA ALA A 177 4.13 11.12 7.40
C ALA A 177 3.89 10.88 5.90
N ALA A 178 3.90 11.96 5.11
CA ALA A 178 3.76 11.90 3.66
C ALA A 178 4.92 11.12 3.00
N TYR A 179 6.17 11.36 3.41
CA TYR A 179 7.32 10.61 2.91
C TYR A 179 7.22 9.11 3.24
N LYS A 180 6.91 8.75 4.49
CA LYS A 180 6.77 7.35 4.93
C LYS A 180 5.68 6.63 4.13
N THR A 181 4.52 7.26 3.97
CA THR A 181 3.37 6.73 3.22
C THR A 181 3.66 6.57 1.73
N LEU A 182 4.24 7.59 1.09
CA LEU A 182 4.50 7.56 -0.36
C LEU A 182 5.71 6.70 -0.73
N CYS A 183 6.64 6.45 0.20
CA CYS A 183 7.78 5.56 -0.01
C CYS A 183 7.36 4.08 -0.09
N SER A 184 6.49 3.61 0.81
CA SER A 184 5.99 2.23 0.80
C SER A 184 4.87 2.04 -0.23
N PRO A 185 4.97 1.11 -1.19
CA PRO A 185 3.91 0.83 -2.16
C PRO A 185 2.58 0.42 -1.49
N LEU A 186 2.65 -0.35 -0.40
CA LEU A 186 1.48 -0.79 0.36
C LEU A 186 0.77 0.40 1.03
N LEU A 187 1.51 1.21 1.79
CA LEU A 187 0.93 2.39 2.45
C LEU A 187 0.39 3.38 1.41
N ARG A 188 1.07 3.54 0.27
CA ARG A 188 0.62 4.38 -0.85
C ARG A 188 -0.71 3.89 -1.43
N ALA A 189 -0.89 2.57 -1.60
CA ALA A 189 -2.13 1.99 -2.09
C ALA A 189 -3.28 2.14 -1.08
N GLN A 190 -3.06 1.81 0.19
CA GLN A 190 -4.03 1.98 1.27
C GLN A 190 -4.47 3.45 1.41
N TYR A 191 -3.50 4.37 1.38
CA TYR A 191 -3.73 5.81 1.40
C TYR A 191 -4.59 6.29 0.22
N LEU A 192 -4.27 5.90 -1.02
CA LEU A 192 -5.08 6.26 -2.18
C LEU A 192 -6.50 5.71 -2.10
N LEU A 193 -6.67 4.47 -1.64
CA LEU A 193 -7.97 3.82 -1.45
C LEU A 193 -8.82 4.52 -0.38
N ARG A 194 -8.22 4.91 0.74
CA ARG A 194 -8.91 5.69 1.78
C ARG A 194 -9.31 7.08 1.29
N GLU A 195 -8.33 7.88 0.84
CA GLU A 195 -8.55 9.30 0.53
C GLU A 195 -9.44 9.53 -0.71
N ARG A 196 -9.42 8.63 -1.70
CA ARG A 196 -10.21 8.78 -2.93
C ARG A 196 -11.50 7.99 -2.96
N HIS A 197 -11.57 6.86 -2.25
CA HIS A 197 -12.69 5.92 -2.37
C HIS A 197 -13.37 5.60 -1.03
N GLY A 198 -12.90 6.16 0.09
CA GLY A 198 -13.44 5.88 1.42
C GLY A 198 -13.22 4.44 1.87
N VAL A 199 -12.26 3.74 1.27
CA VAL A 199 -11.96 2.33 1.54
C VAL A 199 -10.81 2.26 2.53
N ASP A 200 -11.10 1.87 3.77
CA ASP A 200 -10.04 1.56 4.72
C ASP A 200 -9.57 0.11 4.55
N LEU A 201 -8.25 -0.06 4.52
CA LEU A 201 -7.57 -1.36 4.48
C LEU A 201 -6.53 -1.48 5.62
N GLU A 202 -6.56 -0.57 6.60
CA GLU A 202 -5.75 -0.65 7.81
C GLU A 202 -6.51 -1.47 8.88
N GLY A 203 -5.99 -2.66 9.19
CA GLY A 203 -6.56 -3.60 10.17
C GLY A 203 -6.78 -5.02 9.66
N ASP A 204 -7.00 -5.96 10.58
CA ASP A 204 -7.15 -7.39 10.27
C ASP A 204 -8.46 -7.68 9.52
N GLU A 205 -9.55 -7.03 9.94
CA GLU A 205 -10.90 -7.12 9.35
C GLU A 205 -10.92 -6.83 7.84
N ALA A 206 -10.03 -5.97 7.34
CA ALA A 206 -9.93 -5.66 5.91
C ALA A 206 -9.53 -6.88 5.06
N GLY A 207 -8.74 -7.81 5.64
CA GLY A 207 -8.43 -9.11 5.04
C GLY A 207 -9.53 -10.15 5.22
N ALA A 208 -10.41 -9.99 6.21
CA ALA A 208 -11.55 -10.88 6.40
C ALA A 208 -12.70 -10.57 5.42
N HIS A 209 -12.91 -9.30 5.05
CA HIS A 209 -13.94 -8.90 4.09
C HIS A 209 -13.52 -9.04 2.63
N THR A 210 -12.22 -9.04 2.32
CA THR A 210 -11.69 -9.37 0.99
C THR A 210 -11.08 -10.77 1.06
N ALA A 211 -11.91 -11.80 0.85
CA ALA A 211 -11.46 -13.19 0.94
C ALA A 211 -10.22 -13.42 0.07
N ALA A 212 -9.08 -13.64 0.71
CA ALA A 212 -7.82 -13.81 0.01
C ALA A 212 -7.88 -15.05 -0.90
N ASP A 213 -7.44 -14.87 -2.14
CA ASP A 213 -7.35 -15.91 -3.15
C ASP A 213 -6.63 -17.16 -2.58
N PRO A 214 -7.23 -18.36 -2.63
CA PRO A 214 -6.62 -19.58 -2.11
C PRO A 214 -5.20 -19.84 -2.64
N ALA A 215 -4.89 -19.42 -3.88
CA ALA A 215 -3.54 -19.54 -4.45
C ALA A 215 -2.52 -18.61 -3.76
N VAL A 216 -2.97 -17.42 -3.33
CA VAL A 216 -2.14 -16.48 -2.55
C VAL A 216 -1.90 -17.05 -1.16
N LEU A 217 -2.93 -17.58 -0.49
CA LEU A 217 -2.79 -18.19 0.83
C LEU A 217 -1.85 -19.40 0.82
N MET A 218 -1.94 -20.27 -0.19
CA MET A 218 -1.00 -21.39 -0.39
C MET A 218 0.44 -20.89 -0.54
N THR A 219 0.66 -19.88 -1.41
CA THR A 219 1.98 -19.26 -1.60
C THR A 219 2.53 -18.67 -0.29
N VAL A 220 1.68 -18.08 0.56
CA VAL A 220 2.07 -17.51 1.86
C VAL A 220 2.47 -18.59 2.86
N LEU A 221 1.80 -19.74 2.86
CA LEU A 221 2.17 -20.88 3.71
C LEU A 221 3.50 -21.51 3.26
N GLU A 222 3.69 -21.74 1.96
CA GLU A 222 4.95 -22.22 1.38
C GLU A 222 6.12 -21.26 1.69
N ALA A 223 5.89 -19.94 1.59
CA ALA A 223 6.89 -18.94 1.93
C ALA A 223 7.27 -18.97 3.43
N ARG A 224 6.32 -19.25 4.33
CA ARG A 224 6.58 -19.39 5.77
C ARG A 224 7.41 -20.63 6.08
N GLU A 225 7.01 -21.79 5.55
CA GLU A 225 7.76 -23.05 5.68
C GLU A 225 9.23 -22.88 5.22
N ARG A 226 9.44 -22.24 4.06
CA ARG A 226 10.79 -21.92 3.56
C ARG A 226 11.59 -20.96 4.45
N VAL A 227 10.94 -20.10 5.25
CA VAL A 227 11.61 -19.21 6.21
C VAL A 227 11.92 -19.93 7.53
N GLU A 228 11.06 -20.86 7.95
CA GLU A 228 11.25 -21.69 9.14
C GLU A 228 12.34 -22.76 8.95
N ASP A 229 12.40 -23.39 7.77
CA ASP A 229 13.38 -24.43 7.43
C ASP A 229 14.79 -23.89 7.12
N ALA A 230 14.93 -22.60 6.81
CA ALA A 230 16.20 -22.00 6.42
C ALA A 230 17.27 -22.16 7.52
N GLN A 231 18.49 -22.52 7.11
CA GLN A 231 19.65 -22.71 8.00
C GLN A 231 20.72 -21.63 7.78
N ALA A 232 20.69 -20.96 6.62
CA ALA A 232 21.52 -19.83 6.26
C ALA A 232 20.71 -18.79 5.47
N GLU A 233 21.15 -17.52 5.52
CA GLU A 233 20.55 -16.42 4.74
C GLU A 233 20.54 -16.70 3.22
N ALA A 234 21.50 -17.48 2.73
CA ALA A 234 21.59 -17.92 1.34
C ALA A 234 20.41 -18.81 0.89
N ASP A 235 19.79 -19.56 1.81
CA ASP A 235 18.63 -20.41 1.50
C ASP A 235 17.42 -19.55 1.10
N LEU A 236 17.32 -18.34 1.67
CA LEU A 236 16.26 -17.38 1.47
C LEU A 236 16.45 -16.50 0.22
N GLU A 237 17.63 -16.47 -0.40
CA GLU A 237 17.90 -15.54 -1.52
C GLU A 237 17.00 -15.81 -2.73
N SER A 238 16.65 -17.08 -2.97
CA SER A 238 15.68 -17.45 -4.00
C SER A 238 14.27 -16.96 -3.67
N LEU A 239 13.80 -17.16 -2.43
CA LEU A 239 12.51 -16.66 -1.94
C LEU A 239 12.44 -15.12 -1.96
N ARG A 240 13.54 -14.44 -1.60
CA ARG A 240 13.70 -12.99 -1.66
C ARG A 240 13.45 -12.47 -3.07
N ARG A 241 14.16 -13.02 -4.07
CA ARG A 241 13.99 -12.65 -5.49
C ARG A 241 12.56 -12.93 -5.98
N GLU A 242 12.08 -14.14 -5.73
CA GLU A 242 10.72 -14.60 -6.06
C GLU A 242 9.62 -13.69 -5.47
N ASN A 243 9.83 -13.15 -4.28
CA ASN A 243 8.87 -12.27 -3.61
C ASN A 243 8.96 -10.82 -4.10
N GLU A 244 10.16 -10.30 -4.41
CA GLU A 244 10.31 -8.99 -5.07
C GLU A 244 9.67 -8.97 -6.47
N GLU A 245 9.74 -10.08 -7.22
CA GLU A 245 9.01 -10.24 -8.49
C GLU A 245 7.48 -10.15 -8.30
N ARG A 246 6.95 -10.76 -7.23
CA ARG A 246 5.51 -10.68 -6.87
C ARG A 246 5.10 -9.25 -6.43
N ILE A 247 5.96 -8.55 -5.68
CA ILE A 247 5.75 -7.15 -5.29
C ILE A 247 5.69 -6.26 -6.54
N ALA A 248 6.67 -6.39 -7.45
CA ALA A 248 6.70 -5.61 -8.69
C ALA A 248 5.47 -5.87 -9.58
N ALA A 249 5.02 -7.12 -9.69
CA ALA A 249 3.80 -7.47 -10.42
C ALA A 249 2.53 -6.84 -9.78
N ALA A 250 2.43 -6.82 -8.45
CA ALA A 250 1.34 -6.17 -7.73
C ALA A 250 1.35 -4.64 -7.90
N GLU A 251 2.54 -4.00 -7.92
CA GLU A 251 2.66 -2.56 -8.19
C GLU A 251 2.22 -2.17 -9.61
N GLU A 252 2.54 -2.99 -10.62
CA GLU A 252 2.06 -2.78 -12.00
C GLU A 252 0.54 -2.99 -12.08
N ALA A 253 0.00 -4.03 -11.43
CA ALA A 253 -1.44 -4.28 -11.38
C ALA A 253 -2.21 -3.15 -10.67
N LEU A 254 -1.67 -2.59 -9.59
CA LEU A 254 -2.18 -1.38 -8.92
C LEU A 254 -2.10 -0.15 -9.82
N THR A 255 -1.00 0.02 -10.58
CA THR A 255 -0.84 1.12 -11.53
C THR A 255 -1.93 1.09 -12.60
N VAL A 256 -2.22 -0.08 -13.16
CA VAL A 256 -3.32 -0.29 -14.11
C VAL A 256 -4.68 -0.04 -13.44
N ALA A 257 -4.94 -0.61 -12.26
CA ALA A 257 -6.21 -0.47 -11.57
C ALA A 257 -6.54 1.00 -11.20
N PHE A 258 -5.57 1.75 -10.65
CA PHE A 258 -5.76 3.17 -10.35
C PHE A 258 -5.92 4.05 -11.59
N ARG A 259 -5.23 3.73 -12.70
CA ARG A 259 -5.39 4.43 -13.99
C ARG A 259 -6.80 4.23 -14.57
N ASP A 260 -7.28 2.99 -14.53
CA ASP A 260 -8.56 2.59 -15.13
C ASP A 260 -9.76 2.87 -14.21
N GLY A 261 -9.52 3.29 -12.96
CA GLY A 261 -10.54 3.58 -11.95
C GLY A 261 -11.15 2.33 -11.30
N ASP A 262 -10.53 1.16 -11.47
CA ASP A 262 -10.99 -0.11 -10.92
C ASP A 262 -10.64 -0.23 -9.44
N VAL A 263 -11.51 0.34 -8.61
CA VAL A 263 -11.38 0.33 -7.14
C VAL A 263 -11.39 -1.09 -6.57
N GLN A 264 -12.14 -2.02 -7.18
CA GLN A 264 -12.28 -3.38 -6.64
C GLN A 264 -10.99 -4.17 -6.87
N ARG A 265 -10.44 -4.13 -8.08
CA ARG A 265 -9.12 -4.70 -8.35
C ARG A 265 -8.03 -4.02 -7.52
N ALA A 266 -8.07 -2.70 -7.36
CA ALA A 266 -7.09 -1.99 -6.52
C ALA A 266 -7.10 -2.46 -5.06
N LYS A 267 -8.26 -2.81 -4.48
CA LYS A 267 -8.34 -3.45 -3.16
C LYS A 267 -7.68 -4.82 -3.15
N GLU A 268 -8.04 -5.68 -4.10
CA GLU A 268 -7.56 -7.06 -4.18
C GLU A 268 -6.03 -7.09 -4.32
N GLU A 269 -5.45 -6.26 -5.19
CA GLU A 269 -4.00 -6.16 -5.33
C GLU A 269 -3.32 -5.53 -4.11
N ALA A 270 -3.97 -4.58 -3.40
CA ALA A 270 -3.44 -4.05 -2.14
C ALA A 270 -3.42 -5.11 -1.02
N VAL A 271 -4.43 -5.98 -0.96
CA VAL A 271 -4.47 -7.12 -0.03
C VAL A 271 -3.40 -8.16 -0.40
N ARG A 272 -3.20 -8.48 -1.68
CA ARG A 272 -2.08 -9.35 -2.13
C ARG A 272 -0.73 -8.76 -1.77
N LEU A 273 -0.54 -7.47 -2.04
CA LEU A 273 0.70 -6.72 -1.74
C LEU A 273 1.02 -6.74 -0.24
N ARG A 274 0.01 -6.70 0.65
CA ARG A 274 0.21 -6.86 2.10
C ARG A 274 0.90 -8.20 2.42
N TYR A 275 0.42 -9.31 1.85
CA TYR A 275 1.05 -10.61 2.06
C TYR A 275 2.50 -10.66 1.55
N TRP A 276 2.79 -10.10 0.38
CA TRP A 276 4.15 -10.06 -0.16
C TRP A 276 5.09 -9.17 0.67
N VAL A 277 4.60 -8.04 1.19
CA VAL A 277 5.37 -7.20 2.12
C VAL A 277 5.66 -7.94 3.43
N ASN A 278 4.68 -8.62 4.01
CA ASN A 278 4.89 -9.41 5.24
C ASN A 278 5.91 -10.55 5.03
N ILE A 279 5.90 -11.23 3.86
CA ILE A 279 6.93 -12.23 3.51
C ILE A 279 8.31 -11.59 3.40
N ARG A 280 8.43 -10.41 2.78
CA ARG A 280 9.72 -9.70 2.72
C ARG A 280 10.23 -9.36 4.12
N GLU A 281 9.37 -8.84 4.98
CA GLU A 281 9.73 -8.55 6.37
C GLU A 281 10.12 -9.81 7.14
N SER A 282 9.46 -10.94 6.87
CA SER A 282 9.82 -12.26 7.43
C SER A 282 11.26 -12.67 7.03
N VAL A 283 11.61 -12.49 5.76
CA VAL A 283 12.94 -12.81 5.21
C VAL A 283 14.00 -11.80 5.67
N ASP A 284 13.68 -10.52 5.78
CA ASP A 284 14.60 -9.46 6.22
C ASP A 284 14.91 -9.48 7.71
N ASN A 285 13.97 -9.98 8.52
CA ASN A 285 14.10 -10.14 9.98
C ASN A 285 14.56 -11.55 10.39
N TRP A 286 14.81 -12.45 9.44
CA TRP A 286 15.30 -13.80 9.74
C TRP A 286 16.70 -13.75 10.36
N GLU A 287 16.88 -14.45 11.47
CA GLU A 287 18.18 -14.60 12.14
C GLU A 287 18.38 -16.07 12.53
N ARG A 288 19.54 -16.63 12.19
CA ARG A 288 19.88 -18.03 12.48
C ARG A 288 19.72 -18.37 13.97
N GLY A 289 18.79 -19.26 14.28
CA GLY A 289 18.54 -19.74 15.64
C GLY A 289 17.62 -18.87 16.51
N LYS A 290 17.03 -17.80 15.96
CA LYS A 290 15.86 -17.15 16.58
C LYS A 290 14.58 -17.69 15.92
N GLY A 291 13.57 -17.99 16.73
CA GLY A 291 12.24 -18.34 16.21
C GLY A 291 11.62 -17.17 15.45
N VAL A 292 10.97 -17.47 14.34
CA VAL A 292 10.36 -16.47 13.45
C VAL A 292 9.09 -15.92 14.12
N VAL A 293 9.16 -14.71 14.68
CA VAL A 293 7.99 -14.03 15.23
C VAL A 293 7.41 -13.10 14.17
N LEU A 294 6.34 -13.54 13.51
CA LEU A 294 5.62 -12.75 12.51
C LEU A 294 4.37 -12.14 13.13
N ASN A 295 4.30 -10.81 13.11
CA ASN A 295 3.04 -10.10 13.39
C ASN A 295 2.03 -10.46 12.29
N HIS A 296 0.78 -10.66 12.69
CA HIS A 296 -0.32 -10.97 11.79
C HIS A 296 -0.91 -9.68 11.21
#